data_AF-A0A1X2KH56-F1
#
_entry.id   AF-A0A1X2KH56-F1
#
_cell.length_a   1.000
_cell.length_b   1.000
_cell.length_c   1.000
_cell.angle_alpha   90.00
_cell.angle_beta   90.00
_cell.angle_gamma   90.00
#
_symmetry.space_group_name_H-M   'P 1'
#
loop_
_entity.id
_entity.type
_entity.pdbx_description
1 polymer ?
#
loop_
_entity_poly.entity_id
_entity_poly.type
_entity_poly.pdbx_seq_one_letter_code
_entity_poly.pdbx_strand_id
1 'polypeptide(L)'
;MRPDLTGFTPGSNRRVVGVWVVFLLALVSWLVGGYIGAAVAVVVGIALVFVRWWGQPAWSWAVLWRRGRRPIDWAAPITVANNRSGGGVRVQDGIAVVAVQLLGRGHRATMVTGSVTVETENVLDIVELVPMLHQALGLQLDSISVVTIGSRHGTIGDFPRVYDSEIGTPPYAGRRETWLIMRLAVIDNAQALFWRTTVGAAAISVAQRIAGLLRCQGLRAKVATATDLVELDRRLGWDAVSGSTQRWKAIRGEAGWMTTYAYPAEAITSRNLSQAWTLRADEVIQNVTVYPDAECTATITVRTPTPAPTPPSVILRRLNGEQAAAAAANMCGPLPHLRGIRRSPLPPQLIIEIGPSGVLIGKLSTGDRLLMPVTDAGELSRVFVAADDPIAKRLVIRTAGAGERVCVHTRDMSRWASVRMPEISVVSSSRPAPRTTVSVVEYVARRGNSFGAAESIEAAISPTPRPATVITVAPAGTGLSEGQRHGFEVIIEQIGPSVVNVSAAGENWLVEMDMFRAENRYVSLEPVSMSVGT
;
A
#
# COMPACT_ATOMS: atom_id res chain seq x y z
N MET A 1 31.75 -4.80 0.39
CA MET A 1 32.22 -4.24 1.68
C MET A 1 31.03 -3.62 2.40
N ARG A 2 30.44 -4.33 3.37
CA ARG A 2 29.44 -3.74 4.27
C ARG A 2 30.13 -2.69 5.14
N PRO A 3 29.75 -1.41 5.09
CA PRO A 3 30.25 -0.46 6.06
C PRO A 3 29.48 -0.69 7.35
N ASP A 4 29.96 -1.59 8.20
CA ASP A 4 29.58 -1.63 9.61
C ASP A 4 29.95 -0.27 10.21
N LEU A 5 28.94 0.61 10.22
CA LEU A 5 29.05 2.00 10.64
C LEU A 5 28.58 2.19 12.08
N THR A 6 28.36 1.13 12.84
CA THR A 6 27.81 1.19 14.20
C THR A 6 28.69 0.47 15.20
N GLY A 7 29.03 1.17 16.28
CA GLY A 7 29.57 0.56 17.50
C GLY A 7 31.09 0.54 17.61
N PHE A 8 31.56 1.11 18.71
CA PHE A 8 32.91 0.88 19.23
C PHE A 8 33.04 -0.59 19.69
N THR A 9 33.18 -1.54 18.77
CA THR A 9 33.73 -2.87 19.10
C THR A 9 35.20 -2.70 19.52
N PRO A 10 35.75 -3.60 20.36
CA PRO A 10 37.14 -3.52 20.82
C PRO A 10 38.18 -3.43 19.69
N GLY A 11 37.83 -3.78 18.44
CA GLY A 11 38.69 -3.71 17.26
C GLY A 11 38.38 -2.59 16.24
N SER A 12 37.54 -1.59 16.55
CA SER A 12 37.18 -0.56 15.57
C SER A 12 38.26 0.53 15.41
N ASN A 13 38.80 0.70 14.19
CA ASN A 13 39.72 1.77 13.77
C ASN A 13 39.25 3.20 14.15
N ARG A 14 37.96 3.38 14.47
CA ARG A 14 37.38 4.68 14.83
C ARG A 14 37.66 5.11 16.27
N ARG A 15 38.04 4.21 17.19
CA ARG A 15 38.58 4.62 18.52
C ARG A 15 39.89 5.36 18.35
N VAL A 16 40.75 4.81 17.49
CA VAL A 16 42.05 5.39 17.16
C VAL A 16 41.86 6.76 16.52
N VAL A 17 40.96 6.88 15.53
CA VAL A 17 40.63 8.18 14.92
C VAL A 17 40.06 9.18 15.93
N GLY A 18 39.17 8.73 16.84
CA GLY A 18 38.62 9.58 17.90
C GLY A 18 39.70 10.12 18.83
N VAL A 19 40.64 9.26 19.25
CA VAL A 19 41.81 9.66 20.05
C VAL A 19 42.69 10.65 19.29
N TRP A 20 42.94 10.42 18.00
CA TRP A 20 43.69 11.36 17.15
C TRP A 20 43.03 12.73 17.04
N VAL A 21 41.69 12.78 16.90
CA VAL A 21 40.94 14.04 16.83
C VAL A 21 41.00 14.80 18.16
N VAL A 22 40.85 14.10 19.29
CA VAL A 22 41.00 14.71 20.62
C VAL A 22 42.42 15.24 20.82
N PHE A 23 43.42 14.47 20.40
CA PHE A 23 44.82 14.86 20.48
C PHE A 23 45.15 16.08 19.60
N LEU A 24 44.66 16.12 18.35
CA LEU A 24 44.82 17.27 17.45
C LEU A 24 44.12 18.52 17.99
N LEU A 25 42.90 18.38 18.52
CA LEU A 25 42.19 19.50 19.15
C LEU A 25 42.95 20.02 20.38
N ALA A 26 43.47 19.12 21.22
CA ALA A 26 44.29 19.49 22.36
C ALA A 26 45.57 20.22 21.93
N LEU A 27 46.25 19.74 20.89
CA LEU A 27 47.47 20.34 20.36
C LEU A 27 47.23 21.74 19.78
N VAL A 28 46.16 21.91 18.99
CA VAL A 28 45.78 23.20 18.40
C VAL A 28 45.31 24.19 19.48
N SER A 29 44.51 23.75 20.44
CA SER A 29 44.07 24.59 21.54
C SER A 29 45.18 24.93 22.53
N TRP A 30 46.19 24.07 22.66
CA TRP A 30 47.40 24.36 23.43
C TRP A 30 48.21 25.50 22.81
N LEU A 31 48.35 25.51 21.47
CA LEU A 31 49.07 26.56 20.73
C LEU A 31 48.41 27.95 20.88
N VAL A 32 47.09 28.01 21.08
CA VAL A 32 46.33 29.28 21.16
C VAL A 32 46.07 29.71 22.61
N GLY A 33 45.79 28.77 23.52
CA GLY A 33 45.31 29.06 24.87
C GLY A 33 46.14 28.43 26.00
N GLY A 34 47.32 27.90 25.70
CA GLY A 34 48.18 27.24 26.67
C GLY A 34 47.53 26.02 27.33
N TYR A 35 47.97 25.68 28.55
CA TYR A 35 47.50 24.47 29.26
C TYR A 35 46.00 24.48 29.56
N ILE A 36 45.40 25.65 29.78
CA ILE A 36 43.96 25.78 30.03
C ILE A 36 43.18 25.47 28.74
N GLY A 37 43.62 25.99 27.59
CA GLY A 37 43.03 25.68 26.28
C GLY A 37 43.10 24.18 25.95
N ALA A 38 44.24 23.54 26.23
CA ALA A 38 44.43 22.11 26.04
C ALA A 38 43.48 21.29 26.95
N ALA A 39 43.39 21.64 28.23
CA ALA A 39 42.53 20.94 29.19
C ALA A 39 41.05 21.02 28.80
N VAL A 40 40.57 22.20 28.41
CA VAL A 40 39.20 22.40 27.93
C VAL A 40 38.94 21.60 26.65
N ALA A 41 39.87 21.61 25.70
CA ALA A 41 39.74 20.86 24.45
C ALA A 41 39.73 19.34 24.66
N VAL A 42 40.50 18.82 25.61
CA VAL A 42 40.47 17.40 25.99
C VAL A 42 39.12 17.05 26.61
N VAL A 43 38.62 17.85 27.57
CA VAL A 43 37.32 17.60 28.21
C VAL A 43 36.17 17.65 27.19
N VAL A 44 36.13 18.68 26.34
CA VAL A 44 35.10 18.84 25.29
C VAL A 44 35.24 17.75 24.22
N GLY A 45 36.47 17.42 23.81
CA GLY A 45 36.75 16.38 22.84
C GLY A 45 36.33 15.01 23.35
N ILE A 46 36.66 14.68 24.60
CA ILE A 46 36.22 13.43 25.24
C ILE A 46 34.69 13.41 25.34
N ALA A 47 34.06 14.54 25.74
CA ALA A 47 32.62 14.64 25.80
C ALA A 47 31.96 14.38 24.43
N LEU A 48 32.41 15.04 23.37
CA LEU A 48 31.81 14.90 22.03
C LEU A 48 32.06 13.52 21.39
N VAL A 49 33.20 12.90 21.67
CA VAL A 49 33.63 11.63 21.05
C VAL A 49 33.13 10.41 21.82
N PHE A 50 33.17 10.46 23.16
CA PHE A 50 32.92 9.29 24.02
C PHE A 50 31.63 9.38 24.83
N VAL A 51 31.09 10.58 25.12
CA VAL A 51 29.80 10.67 25.82
C VAL A 51 28.68 10.30 24.85
N ARG A 52 27.94 9.26 25.22
CA ARG A 52 26.82 8.72 24.45
C ARG A 52 25.59 9.56 24.71
N TRP A 53 25.23 10.41 23.76
CA TRP A 53 23.96 11.12 23.75
C TRP A 53 22.89 10.26 23.06
N TRP A 54 21.91 9.77 23.84
CA TRP A 54 20.86 8.86 23.37
C TRP A 54 21.42 7.56 22.76
N GLY A 55 22.41 6.97 23.45
CA GLY A 55 23.02 5.69 23.08
C GLY A 55 24.11 5.77 22.01
N GLN A 56 24.32 6.93 21.36
CA GLN A 56 25.32 7.14 20.31
C GLN A 56 26.20 8.39 20.58
N PRO A 57 27.42 8.48 20.05
CA PRO A 57 28.26 9.67 20.19
C PRO A 57 27.62 10.91 19.54
N ALA A 58 27.84 12.11 20.11
CA ALA A 58 27.25 13.36 19.61
C ALA A 58 27.59 13.64 18.12
N TRP A 59 28.81 13.34 17.69
CA TRP A 59 29.23 13.52 16.29
C TRP A 59 28.44 12.65 15.30
N SER A 60 27.93 11.51 15.74
CA SER A 60 27.15 10.60 14.89
C SER A 60 25.85 11.24 14.41
N TRP A 61 25.25 12.09 15.25
CA TRP A 61 24.07 12.90 14.97
C TRP A 61 24.39 14.06 14.01
N ALA A 62 25.56 14.69 14.15
CA ALA A 62 26.01 15.72 13.20
C ALA A 62 26.25 15.14 11.79
N VAL A 63 26.84 13.95 11.70
CA VAL A 63 26.99 13.23 10.42
C VAL A 63 25.62 12.86 9.84
N LEU A 64 24.71 12.36 10.69
CA LEU A 64 23.36 12.03 10.28
C LEU A 64 22.61 13.26 9.74
N TRP A 65 22.75 14.41 10.41
CA TRP A 65 22.17 15.68 9.99
C TRP A 65 22.71 16.17 8.66
N ARG A 66 24.02 15.99 8.41
CA ARG A 66 24.63 16.35 7.12
C ARG A 66 24.27 15.38 5.99
N ARG A 67 24.09 14.09 6.29
CA ARG A 67 23.72 13.05 5.30
C ARG A 67 22.23 13.05 4.99
N GLY A 68 21.37 13.15 6.01
CA GLY A 68 19.91 13.16 5.89
C GLY A 68 19.32 14.45 5.32
N ARG A 69 20.14 15.23 4.62
CA ARG A 69 19.77 16.41 3.82
C ARG A 69 20.18 16.29 2.36
N ARG A 70 20.75 15.14 1.96
CA ARG A 70 21.17 14.90 0.59
C ARG A 70 20.00 14.27 -0.17
N PRO A 71 19.61 14.86 -1.31
CA PRO A 71 18.79 14.17 -2.30
C PRO A 71 19.37 12.79 -2.63
N ILE A 72 18.49 11.81 -2.75
CA ILE A 72 18.84 10.50 -3.30
C ILE A 72 18.56 10.56 -4.80
N ASP A 73 19.52 10.10 -5.59
CA ASP A 73 19.43 10.03 -7.04
C ASP A 73 19.74 8.60 -7.49
N TRP A 74 18.93 8.09 -8.42
CA TRP A 74 19.00 6.71 -8.90
C TRP A 74 18.92 6.68 -10.42
N ALA A 75 19.64 5.72 -11.02
CA ALA A 75 19.51 5.45 -12.44
C ALA A 75 18.07 5.06 -12.80
N ALA A 76 17.65 5.45 -14.02
CA ALA A 76 16.37 5.03 -14.57
C ALA A 76 16.33 3.49 -14.75
N PRO A 77 15.19 2.85 -14.49
CA PRO A 77 15.03 1.42 -14.74
C PRO A 77 15.06 1.15 -16.25
N ILE A 78 15.64 0.01 -16.62
CA ILE A 78 15.76 -0.45 -18.00
C ILE A 78 14.85 -1.66 -18.23
N THR A 79 14.29 -1.76 -19.43
CA THR A 79 13.56 -2.97 -19.84
C THR A 79 14.56 -4.01 -20.33
N VAL A 80 14.55 -5.18 -19.71
CA VAL A 80 15.35 -6.33 -20.14
C VAL A 80 14.40 -7.45 -20.54
N ALA A 81 14.70 -8.11 -21.64
CA ALA A 81 13.96 -9.28 -22.11
C ALA A 81 14.72 -10.55 -21.76
N ASN A 82 14.00 -11.56 -21.29
CA ASN A 82 14.52 -12.89 -21.04
C ASN A 82 13.49 -13.94 -21.47
N ASN A 83 13.89 -14.90 -22.29
CA ASN A 83 13.03 -15.99 -22.76
C ASN A 83 11.61 -15.55 -23.16
N ARG A 84 11.52 -14.61 -24.12
CA ARG A 84 10.27 -14.06 -24.70
C ARG A 84 9.37 -13.29 -23.71
N SER A 85 9.84 -13.02 -22.50
CA SER A 85 9.12 -12.21 -21.51
C SER A 85 10.02 -11.08 -20.98
N GLY A 86 9.47 -9.86 -20.94
CA GLY A 86 10.20 -8.66 -20.50
C GLY A 86 9.92 -8.32 -19.04
N GLY A 87 10.82 -7.56 -18.43
CA GLY A 87 10.66 -6.98 -17.10
C GLY A 87 11.50 -5.73 -16.93
N GLY A 88 11.17 -4.91 -15.94
CA GLY A 88 11.96 -3.77 -15.51
C GLY A 88 13.06 -4.19 -14.54
N VAL A 89 14.27 -3.69 -14.75
CA VAL A 89 15.40 -3.84 -13.83
C VAL A 89 16.01 -2.48 -13.57
N ARG A 90 16.33 -2.17 -12.32
CA ARG A 90 17.21 -1.05 -11.98
C ARG A 90 18.53 -1.58 -11.44
N VAL A 91 19.65 -1.17 -12.02
CA VAL A 91 20.99 -1.50 -11.49
C VAL A 91 21.59 -0.24 -10.91
N GLN A 92 21.86 -0.25 -9.61
CA GLN A 92 22.40 0.88 -8.86
C GLN A 92 23.33 0.37 -7.78
N ASP A 93 24.50 1.00 -7.63
CA ASP A 93 25.48 0.71 -6.56
C ASP A 93 25.82 -0.79 -6.40
N GLY A 94 25.88 -1.52 -7.51
CA GLY A 94 26.16 -2.97 -7.51
C GLY A 94 25.00 -3.85 -7.05
N ILE A 95 23.77 -3.31 -6.99
CA ILE A 95 22.54 -4.04 -6.70
C ILE A 95 21.62 -3.96 -7.92
N ALA A 96 21.13 -5.11 -8.38
CA ALA A 96 20.05 -5.19 -9.36
C ALA A 96 18.71 -5.37 -8.64
N VAL A 97 17.77 -4.47 -8.89
CA VAL A 97 16.44 -4.42 -8.28
C VAL A 97 15.39 -4.76 -9.32
N VAL A 98 14.49 -5.66 -8.95
CA VAL A 98 13.31 -6.04 -9.73
C VAL A 98 12.10 -6.08 -8.79
N ALA A 99 10.90 -5.93 -9.33
CA ALA A 99 9.69 -5.98 -8.53
C ALA A 99 8.63 -6.91 -9.15
N VAL A 100 7.77 -7.42 -8.28
CA VAL A 100 6.57 -8.19 -8.63
C VAL A 100 5.39 -7.58 -7.90
N GLN A 101 4.34 -7.23 -8.63
CA GLN A 101 3.06 -6.82 -8.06
C GLN A 101 2.29 -8.06 -7.60
N LEU A 102 1.80 -8.04 -6.36
CA LEU A 102 0.89 -9.05 -5.84
C LEU A 102 -0.54 -8.57 -6.03
N LEU A 103 -1.26 -9.28 -6.89
CA LEU A 103 -2.67 -9.02 -7.20
C LEU A 103 -3.58 -9.84 -6.27
N GLY A 104 -3.04 -10.90 -5.65
CA GLY A 104 -3.76 -11.75 -4.70
C GLY A 104 -4.89 -12.54 -5.35
N ARG A 105 -5.94 -12.83 -4.57
CA ARG A 105 -7.16 -13.52 -4.97
C ARG A 105 -8.26 -12.49 -5.18
N GLY A 106 -8.86 -12.49 -6.37
CA GLY A 106 -9.87 -11.50 -6.75
C GLY A 106 -11.16 -11.71 -5.97
N HIS A 107 -11.82 -10.60 -5.61
CA HIS A 107 -13.17 -10.60 -5.01
C HIS A 107 -13.32 -11.48 -3.75
N ARG A 108 -12.25 -11.64 -2.97
CA ARG A 108 -12.31 -12.29 -1.66
C ARG A 108 -12.96 -11.37 -0.64
N ALA A 109 -14.02 -11.84 -0.01
CA ALA A 109 -14.67 -11.13 1.08
C ALA A 109 -13.69 -10.84 2.22
N THR A 110 -13.97 -9.76 2.93
CA THR A 110 -13.27 -9.39 4.14
C THR A 110 -14.30 -9.25 5.26
N MET A 111 -14.10 -10.00 6.34
CA MET A 111 -14.96 -9.95 7.51
C MET A 111 -14.28 -9.12 8.60
N VAL A 112 -15.03 -8.25 9.24
CA VAL A 112 -14.59 -7.56 10.46
C VAL A 112 -15.25 -8.26 11.64
N THR A 113 -14.43 -8.96 12.41
CA THR A 113 -14.83 -9.67 13.63
C THR A 113 -14.58 -8.75 14.82
N GLY A 114 -15.63 -8.39 15.55
CA GLY A 114 -15.56 -7.41 16.63
C GLY A 114 -15.07 -6.03 16.18
N SER A 115 -14.28 -5.34 17.02
CA SER A 115 -13.86 -3.94 16.77
C SER A 115 -12.39 -3.79 16.32
N VAL A 116 -11.64 -4.88 16.22
CA VAL A 116 -10.16 -4.82 16.16
C VAL A 116 -9.51 -5.79 15.18
N THR A 117 -10.25 -6.75 14.63
CA THR A 117 -9.71 -7.81 13.77
C THR A 117 -10.43 -7.85 12.44
N VAL A 118 -9.65 -8.15 11.40
CA VAL A 118 -10.12 -8.34 10.03
C VAL A 118 -9.63 -9.70 9.56
N GLU A 119 -10.53 -10.45 8.94
CA GLU A 119 -10.27 -11.77 8.39
C GLU A 119 -10.56 -11.77 6.90
N THR A 120 -9.62 -12.29 6.11
CA THR A 120 -9.77 -12.47 4.66
C THR A 120 -8.91 -13.64 4.22
N GLU A 121 -9.33 -14.30 3.14
CA GLU A 121 -8.51 -15.32 2.48
C GLU A 121 -7.41 -14.72 1.60
N ASN A 122 -7.48 -13.42 1.29
CA ASN A 122 -6.49 -12.75 0.44
C ASN A 122 -5.27 -12.32 1.26
N VAL A 123 -4.45 -13.28 1.62
CA VAL A 123 -3.28 -13.09 2.49
C VAL A 123 -2.01 -13.69 1.90
N LEU A 124 -0.87 -13.19 2.37
CA LEU A 124 0.46 -13.76 2.15
C LEU A 124 1.13 -13.99 3.50
N ASP A 125 1.63 -15.19 3.72
CA ASP A 125 2.56 -15.44 4.81
C ASP A 125 3.98 -15.10 4.35
N ILE A 126 4.60 -14.12 5.01
CA ILE A 126 5.94 -13.63 4.68
C ILE A 126 7.00 -14.73 4.86
N VAL A 127 6.73 -15.72 5.72
CA VAL A 127 7.63 -16.86 5.94
C VAL A 127 7.83 -17.67 4.66
N GLU A 128 6.81 -17.75 3.80
CA GLU A 128 6.89 -18.48 2.52
C GLU A 128 7.88 -17.84 1.53
N LEU A 129 8.25 -16.58 1.74
CA LEU A 129 9.23 -15.90 0.90
C LEU A 129 10.68 -16.29 1.23
N VAL A 130 10.95 -16.80 2.44
CA VAL A 130 12.31 -17.12 2.89
C VAL A 130 13.03 -18.12 1.97
N PRO A 131 12.41 -19.27 1.60
CA PRO A 131 13.00 -20.18 0.62
C PRO A 131 13.23 -19.52 -0.73
N MET A 132 12.43 -18.52 -1.10
CA MET A 132 12.53 -17.81 -2.37
C MET A 132 13.71 -16.82 -2.43
N LEU A 133 14.41 -16.53 -1.32
CA LEU A 133 15.66 -15.77 -1.39
C LEU A 133 16.81 -16.58 -2.01
N HIS A 134 16.72 -17.91 -1.97
CA HIS A 134 17.69 -18.81 -2.57
C HIS A 134 17.17 -19.29 -3.93
N GLN A 135 18.00 -19.13 -4.95
CA GLN A 135 17.63 -19.35 -6.34
C GLN A 135 18.54 -20.41 -6.97
N ALA A 136 18.09 -20.98 -8.09
CA ALA A 136 18.83 -22.03 -8.78
C ALA A 136 20.25 -21.56 -9.16
N LEU A 137 21.19 -22.51 -9.17
CA LEU A 137 22.60 -22.30 -9.53
C LEU A 137 23.30 -21.30 -8.58
N GLY A 138 23.02 -21.40 -7.28
CA GLY A 138 23.73 -20.65 -6.23
C GLY A 138 23.48 -19.13 -6.23
N LEU A 139 22.45 -18.66 -6.92
CA LEU A 139 22.07 -17.25 -6.90
C LEU A 139 21.27 -16.97 -5.63
N GLN A 140 21.55 -15.86 -4.94
CA GLN A 140 20.93 -15.51 -3.68
C GLN A 140 20.58 -14.02 -3.67
N LEU A 141 19.33 -13.70 -3.32
CA LEU A 141 18.89 -12.32 -3.11
C LEU A 141 19.46 -11.78 -1.80
N ASP A 142 19.83 -10.50 -1.77
CA ASP A 142 20.21 -9.81 -0.53
C ASP A 142 18.99 -9.58 0.37
N SER A 143 17.84 -9.28 -0.23
CA SER A 143 16.57 -9.12 0.48
C SER A 143 15.36 -9.19 -0.44
N ILE A 144 14.20 -9.48 0.15
CA ILE A 144 12.88 -9.24 -0.44
C ILE A 144 12.12 -8.27 0.49
N SER A 145 11.73 -7.11 -0.02
CA SER A 145 10.84 -6.18 0.69
C SER A 145 9.41 -6.37 0.22
N VAL A 146 8.53 -6.69 1.15
CA VAL A 146 7.08 -6.72 0.97
C VAL A 146 6.54 -5.34 1.31
N VAL A 147 6.21 -4.57 0.28
CA VAL A 147 5.77 -3.17 0.41
C VAL A 147 4.30 -3.10 0.08
N THR A 148 3.50 -2.73 1.07
CA THR A 148 2.06 -2.51 0.90
C THR A 148 1.76 -1.03 1.06
N ILE A 149 1.18 -0.42 0.02
CA ILE A 149 0.77 0.99 -0.02
C ILE A 149 -0.74 1.08 -0.15
N GLY A 150 -1.35 2.02 0.56
CA GLY A 150 -2.81 2.17 0.50
C GLY A 150 -3.35 3.26 1.39
N SER A 151 -4.67 3.40 1.37
CA SER A 151 -5.40 4.34 2.22
C SER A 151 -6.68 3.69 2.74
N ARG A 152 -7.10 4.10 3.94
CA ARG A 152 -8.36 3.63 4.52
C ARG A 152 -9.55 4.09 3.68
N HIS A 153 -9.51 5.33 3.21
CA HIS A 153 -10.61 5.96 2.47
C HIS A 153 -10.08 6.80 1.31
N GLY A 154 -10.98 7.29 0.45
CA GLY A 154 -10.67 8.29 -0.57
C GLY A 154 -10.19 9.62 0.04
N THR A 155 -9.29 10.33 -0.63
CA THR A 155 -8.68 11.57 -0.10
C THR A 155 -9.36 12.86 -0.57
N ILE A 156 -10.42 12.76 -1.38
CA ILE A 156 -11.08 13.90 -2.02
C ILE A 156 -12.55 13.97 -1.57
N GLY A 157 -12.99 15.15 -1.16
CA GLY A 157 -14.34 15.40 -0.65
C GLY A 157 -14.54 14.99 0.81
N ASP A 158 -15.70 15.32 1.35
CA ASP A 158 -16.00 15.10 2.78
C ASP A 158 -16.50 13.70 3.10
N PHE A 159 -17.22 13.07 2.16
CA PHE A 159 -17.87 11.77 2.38
C PHE A 159 -16.90 10.65 2.79
N PRO A 160 -15.72 10.48 2.15
CA PRO A 160 -14.80 9.40 2.53
C PRO A 160 -14.39 9.41 4.02
N ARG A 161 -14.23 10.60 4.62
CA ARG A 161 -13.91 10.74 6.05
C ARG A 161 -15.07 10.31 6.94
N VAL A 162 -16.30 10.62 6.53
CA VAL A 162 -17.51 10.20 7.23
C VAL A 162 -17.68 8.68 7.10
N TYR A 163 -17.50 8.14 5.90
CA TYR A 163 -17.52 6.70 5.66
C TYR A 163 -16.50 5.94 6.51
N ASP A 164 -15.25 6.42 6.62
CA ASP A 164 -14.25 5.82 7.52
C ASP A 164 -14.68 5.87 9.00
N SER A 165 -15.38 6.93 9.41
CA SER A 165 -15.89 7.03 10.78
C SER A 165 -16.98 6.01 11.09
N GLU A 166 -17.83 5.67 10.12
CA GLU A 166 -18.90 4.66 10.24
C GLU A 166 -18.33 3.23 10.26
N ILE A 167 -17.24 2.98 9.52
CA ILE A 167 -16.49 1.71 9.59
C ILE A 167 -15.88 1.54 10.99
N GLY A 168 -15.36 2.62 11.58
CA GLY A 168 -14.81 2.65 12.92
C GLY A 168 -13.32 2.32 12.97
N THR A 169 -12.91 1.53 13.97
CA THR A 169 -11.50 1.22 14.27
C THR A 169 -10.91 -0.08 13.69
N PRO A 170 -11.62 -0.97 12.97
CA PRO A 170 -10.99 -2.20 12.49
C PRO A 170 -9.90 -1.88 11.46
N PRO A 171 -8.87 -2.73 11.29
CA PRO A 171 -7.78 -2.54 10.32
C PRO A 171 -8.29 -2.70 8.87
N TYR A 172 -8.93 -1.65 8.38
CA TYR A 172 -9.60 -1.56 7.08
C TYR A 172 -8.74 -0.82 6.06
N ALA A 173 -8.72 -1.29 4.82
CA ALA A 173 -8.09 -0.57 3.72
C ALA A 173 -9.04 -0.48 2.52
N GLY A 174 -9.58 0.70 2.24
CA GLY A 174 -10.39 0.95 1.05
C GLY A 174 -9.59 0.77 -0.25
N ARG A 175 -8.31 1.18 -0.23
CA ARG A 175 -7.34 0.87 -1.29
C ARG A 175 -6.08 0.27 -0.66
N ARG A 176 -5.61 -0.85 -1.21
CA ARG A 176 -4.37 -1.49 -0.77
C ARG A 176 -3.75 -2.25 -1.92
N GLU A 177 -2.48 -1.97 -2.17
CA GLU A 177 -1.68 -2.54 -3.24
C GLU A 177 -0.38 -3.07 -2.64
N THR A 178 0.03 -4.29 -3.00
CA THR A 178 1.20 -4.97 -2.43
C THR A 178 2.21 -5.30 -3.52
N TRP A 179 3.48 -5.03 -3.24
CA TRP A 179 4.62 -5.27 -4.12
C TRP A 179 5.71 -6.05 -3.39
N LEU A 180 6.38 -6.95 -4.12
CA LEU A 180 7.61 -7.60 -3.71
C LEU A 180 8.77 -6.95 -4.46
N ILE A 181 9.67 -6.29 -3.73
CA ILE A 181 10.88 -5.68 -4.27
C ILE A 181 12.06 -6.60 -3.92
N MET A 182 12.66 -7.21 -4.93
CA MET A 182 13.77 -8.15 -4.77
C MET A 182 15.07 -7.45 -5.14
N ARG A 183 16.08 -7.61 -4.29
CA ARG A 183 17.40 -6.99 -4.47
C ARG A 183 18.47 -8.05 -4.62
N LEU A 184 19.17 -8.04 -5.74
CA LEU A 184 20.24 -8.98 -6.08
C LEU A 184 21.59 -8.25 -5.99
N ALA A 185 22.44 -8.63 -5.03
CA ALA A 185 23.78 -8.07 -4.91
C ALA A 185 24.74 -8.70 -5.94
N VAL A 186 25.34 -7.89 -6.81
CA VAL A 186 26.17 -8.38 -7.92
C VAL A 186 27.46 -9.01 -7.44
N ILE A 187 28.15 -8.36 -6.49
CA ILE A 187 29.46 -8.82 -6.00
C ILE A 187 29.33 -10.14 -5.24
N ASP A 188 28.35 -10.24 -4.35
CA ASP A 188 28.12 -11.44 -3.53
C ASP A 188 27.69 -12.64 -4.40
N ASN A 189 27.15 -12.38 -5.59
CA ASN A 189 26.72 -13.39 -6.56
C ASN A 189 27.68 -13.54 -7.75
N ALA A 190 28.91 -13.03 -7.70
CA ALA A 190 29.81 -12.98 -8.85
C ALA A 190 30.02 -14.37 -9.51
N GLN A 191 30.23 -15.42 -8.70
CA GLN A 191 30.41 -16.78 -9.21
C GLN A 191 29.14 -17.34 -9.88
N ALA A 192 27.98 -17.09 -9.28
CA ALA A 192 26.69 -17.51 -9.85
C ALA A 192 26.38 -16.74 -11.14
N LEU A 193 26.74 -15.46 -11.20
CA LEU A 193 26.49 -14.59 -12.36
C LEU A 193 27.44 -14.86 -13.52
N PHE A 194 28.61 -15.48 -13.28
CA PHE A 194 29.64 -15.73 -14.30
C PHE A 194 29.11 -16.46 -15.55
N TRP A 195 28.22 -17.43 -15.37
CA TRP A 195 27.65 -18.23 -16.48
C TRP A 195 26.35 -17.66 -17.06
N ARG A 196 25.92 -16.46 -16.64
CA ARG A 196 24.68 -15.83 -17.07
C ARG A 196 24.96 -14.70 -18.05
N THR A 197 24.05 -14.45 -18.97
CA THR A 197 24.22 -13.45 -20.04
C THR A 197 24.36 -12.04 -19.50
N THR A 198 23.44 -11.62 -18.63
CA THR A 198 23.47 -10.30 -17.97
C THR A 198 22.90 -10.40 -16.56
N VAL A 199 23.33 -9.47 -15.69
CA VAL A 199 22.76 -9.31 -14.34
C VAL A 199 21.25 -9.02 -14.41
N GLY A 200 20.82 -8.19 -15.37
CA GLY A 200 19.40 -7.86 -15.55
C GLY A 200 18.55 -9.07 -15.93
N ALA A 201 19.02 -9.90 -16.87
CA ALA A 201 18.33 -11.13 -17.23
C ALA A 201 18.27 -12.13 -16.07
N ALA A 202 19.34 -12.20 -15.26
CA ALA A 202 19.37 -13.00 -14.04
C ALA A 202 18.32 -12.53 -13.03
N ALA A 203 18.26 -11.22 -12.75
CA ALA A 203 17.29 -10.64 -11.81
C ALA A 203 15.84 -10.85 -12.28
N ILE A 204 15.56 -10.66 -13.58
CA ILE A 204 14.22 -10.94 -14.14
C ILE A 204 13.86 -12.42 -14.03
N SER A 205 14.81 -13.33 -14.28
CA SER A 205 14.57 -14.77 -14.12
C SER A 205 14.11 -15.11 -12.69
N VAL A 206 14.70 -14.44 -11.69
CA VAL A 206 14.30 -14.58 -10.28
C VAL A 206 12.89 -14.07 -10.06
N ALA A 207 12.57 -12.86 -10.53
CA ALA A 207 11.24 -12.28 -10.42
C ALA A 207 10.16 -13.17 -11.08
N GLN A 208 10.45 -13.72 -12.25
CA GLN A 208 9.55 -14.63 -12.98
C GLN A 208 9.34 -15.94 -12.23
N ARG A 209 10.39 -16.51 -11.64
CA ARG A 209 10.29 -17.74 -10.86
C ARG A 209 9.47 -17.52 -9.59
N ILE A 210 9.73 -16.44 -8.86
CA ILE A 210 8.98 -16.07 -7.65
C ILE A 210 7.51 -15.82 -8.00
N ALA A 211 7.22 -15.06 -9.06
CA ALA A 211 5.86 -14.86 -9.53
C ALA A 211 5.18 -16.19 -9.94
N GLY A 212 5.93 -17.12 -10.55
CA GLY A 212 5.44 -18.46 -10.88
C GLY A 212 5.10 -19.28 -9.64
N LEU A 213 5.98 -19.28 -8.62
CA LEU A 213 5.75 -19.97 -7.35
C LEU A 213 4.52 -19.44 -6.62
N LEU A 214 4.37 -18.12 -6.54
CA LEU A 214 3.19 -17.49 -5.94
C LEU A 214 1.90 -17.85 -6.67
N ARG A 215 1.93 -17.92 -8.01
CA ARG A 215 0.78 -18.38 -8.80
C ARG A 215 0.44 -19.84 -8.52
N CYS A 216 1.44 -20.72 -8.33
CA CYS A 216 1.21 -22.10 -7.92
C CYS A 216 0.54 -22.20 -6.53
N GLN A 217 0.75 -21.20 -5.66
CA GLN A 217 0.06 -21.08 -4.36
C GLN A 217 -1.32 -20.38 -4.48
N GLY A 218 -1.78 -20.11 -5.69
CA GLY A 218 -3.06 -19.44 -5.96
C GLY A 218 -3.04 -17.92 -5.74
N LEU A 219 -1.86 -17.30 -5.60
CA LEU A 219 -1.70 -15.85 -5.54
C LEU A 219 -1.35 -15.31 -6.92
N ARG A 220 -2.23 -14.49 -7.50
CA ARG A 220 -1.94 -13.84 -8.79
C ARG A 220 -0.82 -12.82 -8.57
N ALA A 221 0.19 -12.89 -9.43
CA ALA A 221 1.37 -12.05 -9.37
C ALA A 221 1.81 -11.62 -10.77
N LYS A 222 2.32 -10.40 -10.91
CA LYS A 222 2.77 -9.82 -12.20
C LYS A 222 4.18 -9.23 -12.04
N VAL A 223 5.10 -9.60 -12.94
CA VAL A 223 6.45 -9.00 -12.96
C VAL A 223 6.33 -7.55 -13.44
N ALA A 224 6.96 -6.63 -12.72
CA ALA A 224 6.93 -5.20 -13.01
C ALA A 224 7.69 -4.90 -14.31
N THR A 225 7.16 -4.00 -15.13
CA THR A 225 7.88 -3.35 -16.23
C THR A 225 8.73 -2.19 -15.73
N ALA A 226 9.61 -1.64 -16.56
CA ALA A 226 10.39 -0.45 -16.19
C ALA A 226 9.49 0.74 -15.86
N THR A 227 8.38 0.91 -16.58
CA THR A 227 7.36 1.93 -16.31
C THR A 227 6.66 1.69 -14.97
N ASP A 228 6.34 0.44 -14.63
CA ASP A 228 5.74 0.10 -13.34
C ASP A 228 6.68 0.45 -12.17
N LEU A 229 8.00 0.23 -12.32
CA LEU A 229 8.98 0.62 -11.29
C LEU A 229 9.00 2.14 -11.05
N VAL A 230 8.97 2.94 -12.12
CA VAL A 230 8.92 4.42 -12.02
C VAL A 230 7.61 4.87 -11.37
N GLU A 231 6.48 4.30 -11.79
CA GLU A 231 5.17 4.66 -11.25
C GLU A 231 5.03 4.25 -9.78
N LEU A 232 5.57 3.09 -9.39
CA LEU A 232 5.63 2.65 -8.00
C LEU A 232 6.46 3.62 -7.14
N ASP A 233 7.67 3.97 -7.57
CA ASP A 233 8.51 4.93 -6.85
C ASP A 233 7.82 6.30 -6.71
N ARG A 234 7.13 6.75 -7.78
CA ARG A 234 6.34 7.99 -7.75
C ARG A 234 5.23 7.93 -6.69
N ARG A 235 4.46 6.83 -6.60
CA ARG A 235 3.41 6.66 -5.59
C ARG A 235 3.98 6.62 -4.17
N LEU A 236 5.10 5.92 -3.99
CA LEU A 236 5.83 5.82 -2.73
C LEU A 236 6.48 7.14 -2.29
N GLY A 237 6.38 8.21 -3.08
CA GLY A 237 6.85 9.55 -2.71
C GLY A 237 8.29 9.84 -3.14
N TRP A 238 8.68 9.41 -4.34
CA TRP A 238 10.01 9.69 -4.91
C TRP A 238 10.37 11.17 -4.86
N ASP A 239 9.40 12.05 -5.15
CA ASP A 239 9.53 13.51 -5.07
C ASP A 239 9.98 14.00 -3.68
N ALA A 240 9.51 13.38 -2.60
CA ALA A 240 9.92 13.71 -1.24
C ALA A 240 11.35 13.21 -0.92
N VAL A 241 11.76 12.10 -1.53
CA VAL A 241 13.05 11.43 -1.31
C VAL A 241 14.17 12.09 -2.11
N SER A 242 13.92 12.41 -3.38
CA SER A 242 14.83 13.14 -4.27
C SER A 242 14.78 14.66 -4.02
N GLY A 243 13.81 15.15 -3.24
CA GLY A 243 13.68 16.56 -2.90
C GLY A 243 14.73 17.07 -1.90
N SER A 244 14.91 18.38 -1.87
CA SER A 244 15.80 19.08 -0.94
C SER A 244 15.16 19.38 0.43
N THR A 245 13.83 19.27 0.53
CA THR A 245 13.07 19.60 1.76
C THR A 245 13.02 18.43 2.72
N GLN A 246 14.17 18.11 3.32
CA GLN A 246 14.33 17.06 4.32
C GLN A 246 14.47 17.66 5.73
N ARG A 247 13.55 17.31 6.64
CA ARG A 247 13.62 17.68 8.06
C ARG A 247 14.06 16.48 8.89
N TRP A 248 14.53 16.76 10.10
CA TRP A 248 14.94 15.74 11.06
C TRP A 248 13.82 14.73 11.38
N LYS A 249 12.57 15.17 11.44
CA LYS A 249 11.44 14.33 11.87
C LYS A 249 10.56 13.84 10.72
N ALA A 250 10.67 14.41 9.52
CA ALA A 250 9.82 14.10 8.37
C ALA A 250 10.45 14.62 7.06
N ILE A 251 10.02 14.09 5.92
CA ILE A 251 10.30 14.66 4.58
C ILE A 251 9.01 15.20 3.98
N ARG A 252 9.11 16.15 3.03
CA ARG A 252 7.96 16.75 2.36
C ARG A 252 8.00 16.44 0.87
N GLY A 253 6.92 15.85 0.36
CA GLY A 253 6.62 15.78 -1.07
C GLY A 253 5.50 16.74 -1.45
N GLU A 254 5.09 16.68 -2.70
CA GLU A 254 3.94 17.38 -3.29
C GLU A 254 2.63 16.97 -2.62
N ALA A 255 2.48 15.66 -2.34
CA ALA A 255 1.27 15.09 -1.76
C ALA A 255 1.14 15.27 -0.23
N GLY A 256 2.19 15.76 0.46
CA GLY A 256 2.16 16.00 1.90
C GLY A 256 3.45 15.69 2.63
N TRP A 257 3.36 15.55 3.95
CA TRP A 257 4.47 15.19 4.83
C TRP A 257 4.51 13.68 5.01
N MET A 258 5.70 13.09 4.84
CA MET A 258 5.93 11.68 5.06
C MET A 258 6.82 11.48 6.29
N THR A 259 6.37 10.62 7.20
CA THR A 259 7.14 10.23 8.38
C THR A 259 7.24 8.71 8.47
N THR A 260 8.45 8.19 8.49
CA THR A 260 8.74 6.77 8.66
C THR A 260 9.04 6.43 10.12
N TYR A 261 8.38 5.39 10.59
CA TYR A 261 8.53 4.77 11.89
C TYR A 261 8.98 3.32 11.71
N ALA A 262 9.78 2.81 12.64
CA ALA A 262 10.20 1.43 12.69
C ALA A 262 9.42 0.67 13.77
N TYR A 263 9.13 -0.60 13.49
CA TYR A 263 8.69 -1.54 14.49
C TYR A 263 9.91 -2.04 15.28
N PRO A 264 9.83 -2.11 16.62
CA PRO A 264 10.81 -2.87 17.39
C PRO A 264 10.64 -4.37 17.09
N ALA A 265 11.72 -5.13 17.24
CA ALA A 265 11.79 -6.56 16.90
C ALA A 265 10.65 -7.37 17.52
N GLU A 266 10.42 -7.18 18.82
CA GLU A 266 9.38 -7.85 19.60
C GLU A 266 7.95 -7.50 19.16
N ALA A 267 7.76 -6.44 18.38
CA ALA A 267 6.46 -6.01 17.90
C ALA A 267 6.16 -6.42 16.46
N ILE A 268 7.06 -7.10 15.76
CA ILE A 268 6.80 -7.61 14.41
C ILE A 268 5.92 -8.85 14.52
N THR A 269 4.60 -8.66 14.46
CA THR A 269 3.58 -9.72 14.48
C THR A 269 2.45 -9.37 13.53
N SER A 270 1.74 -10.36 12.99
CA SER A 270 0.60 -10.11 12.07
C SER A 270 -0.42 -9.15 12.66
N ARG A 271 -0.74 -9.31 13.95
CA ARG A 271 -1.66 -8.41 14.67
C ARG A 271 -1.16 -6.96 14.67
N ASN A 272 0.09 -6.72 15.02
CA ASN A 272 0.63 -5.35 15.09
C ASN A 272 0.82 -4.73 13.69
N LEU A 273 1.11 -5.55 12.68
CA LEU A 273 1.18 -5.09 11.30
C LEU A 273 -0.21 -4.74 10.78
N SER A 274 -1.26 -5.52 11.07
CA SER A 274 -2.62 -5.17 10.66
C SER A 274 -3.10 -3.87 11.32
N GLN A 275 -2.71 -3.60 12.57
CA GLN A 275 -3.04 -2.33 13.25
C GLN A 275 -2.55 -1.07 12.51
N ALA A 276 -1.55 -1.15 11.63
CA ALA A 276 -1.15 -0.03 10.76
C ALA A 276 -2.33 0.51 9.95
N TRP A 277 -3.24 -0.37 9.54
CA TRP A 277 -4.40 -0.05 8.74
C TRP A 277 -5.52 0.58 9.55
N THR A 278 -5.38 0.78 10.86
CA THR A 278 -6.31 1.59 11.69
C THR A 278 -6.02 3.09 11.63
N LEU A 279 -4.84 3.46 11.11
CA LEU A 279 -4.38 4.85 11.10
C LEU A 279 -5.19 5.70 10.12
N ARG A 280 -5.76 6.79 10.63
CA ARG A 280 -6.41 7.83 9.83
C ARG A 280 -5.35 8.75 9.22
N ALA A 281 -4.82 8.31 8.09
CA ALA A 281 -3.84 9.04 7.30
C ALA A 281 -4.27 9.06 5.83
N ASP A 282 -3.72 10.01 5.06
CA ASP A 282 -4.02 10.10 3.63
C ASP A 282 -3.48 8.88 2.89
N GLU A 283 -2.33 8.36 3.35
CA GLU A 283 -1.72 7.14 2.83
C GLU A 283 -0.82 6.47 3.89
N VAL A 284 -0.79 5.15 3.87
CA VAL A 284 0.06 4.29 4.68
C VAL A 284 0.88 3.41 3.75
N ILE A 285 2.19 3.38 3.99
CA ILE A 285 3.14 2.49 3.32
C ILE A 285 3.75 1.61 4.39
N GLN A 286 3.43 0.33 4.39
CA GLN A 286 4.01 -0.67 5.26
C GLN A 286 5.07 -1.45 4.48
N ASN A 287 6.25 -1.65 5.07
CA ASN A 287 7.33 -2.41 4.45
C ASN A 287 7.87 -3.43 5.44
N VAL A 288 7.83 -4.70 5.06
CA VAL A 288 8.51 -5.79 5.77
C VAL A 288 9.59 -6.34 4.85
N THR A 289 10.84 -6.22 5.27
CA THR A 289 11.98 -6.74 4.52
C THR A 289 12.49 -8.01 5.18
N VAL A 290 12.55 -9.10 4.41
CA VAL A 290 13.13 -10.38 4.81
C VAL A 290 14.51 -10.59 4.19
N TYR A 291 15.37 -11.29 4.92
CA TYR A 291 16.75 -11.57 4.57
C TYR A 291 17.00 -13.09 4.48
N PRO A 292 18.09 -13.53 3.84
CA PRO A 292 18.34 -14.97 3.59
C PRO A 292 18.57 -15.82 4.84
N ASP A 293 18.96 -15.18 5.93
CA ASP A 293 19.18 -15.77 7.27
C ASP A 293 17.88 -15.90 8.08
N ALA A 294 16.71 -15.77 7.43
CA ALA A 294 15.40 -15.75 8.07
C ALA A 294 15.27 -14.65 9.13
N GLU A 295 16.02 -13.55 8.99
CA GLU A 295 15.76 -12.32 9.73
C GLU A 295 14.80 -11.40 8.97
N CYS A 296 14.19 -10.46 9.68
CA CYS A 296 13.31 -9.46 9.12
C CYS A 296 13.47 -8.09 9.79
N THR A 297 12.99 -7.06 9.11
CA THR A 297 12.80 -5.70 9.61
C THR A 297 11.49 -5.14 9.10
N ALA A 298 10.78 -4.35 9.91
CA ALA A 298 9.52 -3.73 9.50
C ALA A 298 9.47 -2.22 9.76
N THR A 299 8.92 -1.48 8.81
CA THR A 299 8.68 -0.04 8.90
C THR A 299 7.29 0.34 8.42
N ILE A 300 6.81 1.48 8.89
CA ILE A 300 5.61 2.13 8.40
C ILE A 300 5.90 3.59 8.10
N THR A 301 5.61 4.02 6.88
CA THR A 301 5.64 5.41 6.46
C THR A 301 4.21 5.91 6.36
N VAL A 302 3.92 6.99 7.07
CA VAL A 302 2.59 7.61 7.08
C VAL A 302 2.66 8.95 6.36
N ARG A 303 1.75 9.17 5.42
CA ARG A 303 1.57 10.44 4.71
C ARG A 303 0.41 11.22 5.31
N THR A 304 0.67 12.46 5.70
CA THR A 304 -0.29 13.37 6.33
C THR A 304 -0.19 14.77 5.73
N PRO A 305 -1.27 15.57 5.76
CA PRO A 305 -1.24 16.92 5.20
C PRO A 305 -0.36 17.87 6.04
N THR A 306 -0.20 17.57 7.33
CA THR A 306 0.65 18.31 8.28
C THR A 306 1.65 17.38 8.96
N PRO A 307 2.81 17.89 9.43
CA PRO A 307 3.78 17.07 10.14
C PRO A 307 3.21 16.50 11.45
N ALA A 308 3.32 15.18 11.65
CA ALA A 308 2.89 14.55 12.89
C ALA A 308 3.85 14.88 14.06
N PRO A 309 3.39 15.52 15.15
CA PRO A 309 4.27 15.86 16.27
C PRO A 309 4.76 14.61 17.01
N THR A 310 3.86 13.64 17.20
CA THR A 310 4.08 12.37 17.93
C THR A 310 3.91 11.15 17.01
N PRO A 311 4.52 10.00 17.35
CA PRO A 311 4.22 8.74 16.68
C PRO A 311 2.74 8.34 16.87
N PRO A 312 2.16 7.62 15.89
CA PRO A 312 0.75 7.22 15.95
C PRO A 312 0.48 6.10 16.96
N SER A 313 1.52 5.38 17.40
CA SER A 313 1.45 4.36 18.46
C SER A 313 2.72 4.40 19.30
N VAL A 314 2.61 4.07 20.58
CA VAL A 314 3.73 3.96 21.52
C VAL A 314 4.73 2.87 21.15
N ILE A 315 4.28 1.87 20.38
CA ILE A 315 5.13 0.78 19.87
C ILE A 315 6.12 1.32 18.82
N LEU A 316 5.71 2.31 18.04
CA LEU A 316 6.43 2.77 16.86
C LEU A 316 7.53 3.78 17.21
N ARG A 317 8.74 3.56 16.68
CA ARG A 317 9.88 4.45 16.89
C ARG A 317 10.16 5.28 15.65
N ARG A 318 10.14 6.60 15.78
CA ARG A 318 10.45 7.50 14.66
C ARG A 318 11.94 7.43 14.29
N LEU A 319 12.23 7.26 13.00
CA LEU A 319 13.60 7.20 12.46
C LEU A 319 14.18 8.61 12.25
N ASN A 320 14.41 9.32 13.35
CA ASN A 320 14.84 10.71 13.32
C ASN A 320 16.17 10.89 12.55
N GLY A 321 16.17 11.79 11.56
CA GLY A 321 17.29 12.14 10.70
C GLY A 321 17.63 11.10 9.62
N GLU A 322 16.91 9.99 9.56
CA GLU A 322 17.02 8.94 8.53
C GLU A 322 15.78 8.88 7.63
N GLN A 323 14.91 9.88 7.68
CA GLN A 323 13.58 9.84 7.05
C GLN A 323 13.63 9.63 5.52
N ALA A 324 14.54 10.31 4.81
CA ALA A 324 14.71 10.12 3.36
C ALA A 324 15.19 8.71 3.01
N ALA A 325 16.20 8.21 3.73
CA ALA A 325 16.69 6.84 3.55
C ALA A 325 15.61 5.81 3.92
N ALA A 326 14.85 6.05 4.98
CA ALA A 326 13.80 5.15 5.43
C ALA A 326 12.62 5.09 4.44
N ALA A 327 12.25 6.22 3.83
CA ALA A 327 11.29 6.24 2.74
C ALA A 327 11.84 5.56 1.47
N ALA A 328 13.11 5.78 1.14
CA ALA A 328 13.78 5.13 0.02
C ALA A 328 13.87 3.59 0.17
N ALA A 329 13.90 3.06 1.39
CA ALA A 329 13.88 1.63 1.64
C ALA A 329 12.59 0.93 1.14
N ASN A 330 11.50 1.69 1.01
CA ASN A 330 10.22 1.20 0.46
C ASN A 330 10.22 1.13 -1.07
N MET A 331 11.21 1.72 -1.74
CA MET A 331 11.22 1.94 -3.19
C MET A 331 12.14 0.95 -3.93
N CYS A 332 12.11 1.01 -5.25
CA CYS A 332 12.83 0.11 -6.15
C CYS A 332 14.32 0.46 -6.31
N GLY A 333 14.97 0.97 -5.26
CA GLY A 333 16.41 1.25 -5.21
C GLY A 333 17.16 0.27 -4.30
N PRO A 334 18.50 0.43 -4.16
CA PRO A 334 19.28 -0.32 -3.17
C PRO A 334 18.73 -0.11 -1.76
N LEU A 335 18.82 -1.13 -0.90
CA LEU A 335 18.35 -1.01 0.47
C LEU A 335 19.33 -0.15 1.28
N PRO A 336 18.94 1.04 1.79
CA PRO A 336 19.82 1.86 2.57
C PRO A 336 20.03 1.26 3.96
N HIS A 337 21.21 1.48 4.52
CA HIS A 337 21.48 1.11 5.90
C HIS A 337 20.81 2.11 6.86
N LEU A 338 19.86 1.63 7.67
CA LEU A 338 19.13 2.41 8.66
C LEU A 338 19.61 2.06 10.06
N ARG A 339 20.19 3.04 10.78
CA ARG A 339 20.74 2.83 12.12
C ARG A 339 19.66 2.59 13.17
N GLY A 340 18.51 3.24 13.02
CA GLY A 340 17.38 3.11 13.94
C GLY A 340 16.64 1.78 13.86
N ILE A 341 17.05 0.86 12.98
CA ILE A 341 16.41 -0.44 12.77
C ILE A 341 17.41 -1.56 13.08
N ARG A 342 16.94 -2.56 13.82
CA ARG A 342 17.69 -3.79 14.07
C ARG A 342 16.96 -4.94 13.38
N ARG A 343 17.71 -5.81 12.71
CA ARG A 343 17.18 -7.09 12.23
C ARG A 343 16.81 -7.98 13.41
N SER A 344 15.77 -8.79 13.23
CA SER A 344 15.31 -9.77 14.20
C SER A 344 14.90 -11.06 13.52
N PRO A 345 14.94 -12.21 14.22
CA PRO A 345 14.41 -13.44 13.68
C PRO A 345 12.97 -13.25 13.18
N LEU A 346 12.68 -13.80 12.00
CA LEU A 346 11.34 -13.82 11.45
C LEU A 346 10.45 -14.70 12.35
N PRO A 347 9.26 -14.24 12.74
CA PRO A 347 8.30 -15.08 13.46
C PRO A 347 7.93 -16.33 12.65
N PRO A 348 7.50 -17.43 13.31
CA PRO A 348 7.13 -18.68 12.62
C PRO A 348 5.95 -18.52 11.66
N GLN A 349 5.14 -17.48 11.85
CA GLN A 349 4.06 -17.09 10.97
C GLN A 349 3.95 -15.57 10.97
N LEU A 350 3.95 -14.96 9.78
CA LEU A 350 3.80 -13.52 9.62
C LEU A 350 2.89 -13.23 8.42
N ILE A 351 1.60 -13.44 8.64
CA ILE A 351 0.53 -13.15 7.71
C ILE A 351 0.34 -11.64 7.56
N ILE A 352 0.24 -11.19 6.31
CA ILE A 352 -0.22 -9.87 5.91
C ILE A 352 -1.37 -10.00 4.92
N GLU A 353 -2.31 -9.05 4.94
CA GLU A 353 -3.42 -9.04 3.98
C GLU A 353 -3.04 -8.29 2.69
N ILE A 354 -3.49 -8.81 1.56
CA ILE A 354 -3.26 -8.28 0.21
C ILE A 354 -4.56 -7.68 -0.33
N GLY A 355 -4.46 -6.65 -1.16
CA GLY A 355 -5.60 -6.08 -1.87
C GLY A 355 -6.57 -5.31 -0.96
N PRO A 356 -7.52 -4.55 -1.52
CA PRO A 356 -8.46 -3.77 -0.72
C PRO A 356 -9.38 -4.68 0.12
N SER A 357 -9.81 -4.19 1.28
CA SER A 357 -10.85 -4.84 2.10
C SER A 357 -12.23 -4.76 1.44
N GLY A 358 -12.44 -3.80 0.54
CA GLY A 358 -13.69 -3.63 -0.21
C GLY A 358 -14.67 -2.63 0.39
N VAL A 359 -15.90 -2.61 -0.13
CA VAL A 359 -16.97 -1.75 0.36
C VAL A 359 -17.75 -2.46 1.47
N LEU A 360 -18.09 -1.75 2.55
CA LEU A 360 -18.93 -2.30 3.61
C LEU A 360 -20.32 -2.56 3.05
N ILE A 361 -20.77 -3.82 3.11
CA ILE A 361 -22.13 -4.20 2.72
C ILE A 361 -23.03 -4.06 3.95
N GLY A 362 -22.71 -4.77 5.03
CA GLY A 362 -23.51 -4.78 6.25
C GLY A 362 -23.08 -5.89 7.19
N LYS A 363 -24.00 -6.39 8.01
CA LYS A 363 -23.75 -7.40 9.03
C LYS A 363 -24.25 -8.77 8.64
N LEU A 364 -23.47 -9.78 8.98
CA LEU A 364 -23.86 -11.19 8.94
C LEU A 364 -24.70 -11.54 10.17
N SER A 365 -25.35 -12.70 10.14
CA SER A 365 -26.12 -13.23 11.28
C SER A 365 -25.26 -13.46 12.54
N THR A 366 -23.94 -13.59 12.39
CA THR A 366 -22.97 -13.69 13.50
C THR A 366 -22.72 -12.35 14.18
N GLY A 367 -23.14 -11.23 13.57
CA GLY A 367 -22.85 -9.86 14.00
C GLY A 367 -21.59 -9.28 13.35
N ASP A 368 -20.80 -10.09 12.63
CA ASP A 368 -19.60 -9.63 11.92
C ASP A 368 -19.98 -8.77 10.71
N ARG A 369 -19.15 -7.78 10.38
CA ARG A 369 -19.39 -6.93 9.20
C ARG A 369 -18.73 -7.52 7.96
N LEU A 370 -19.49 -7.65 6.88
CA LEU A 370 -19.01 -8.10 5.58
C LEU A 370 -18.60 -6.89 4.71
N LEU A 371 -17.37 -6.93 4.21
CA LEU A 371 -16.85 -6.04 3.19
C LEU A 371 -16.54 -6.82 1.92
N MET A 372 -16.88 -6.23 0.78
CA MET A 372 -16.76 -6.87 -0.53
C MET A 372 -15.95 -6.01 -1.50
N PRO A 373 -14.79 -6.48 -2.00
CA PRO A 373 -14.06 -5.82 -3.05
C PRO A 373 -14.85 -5.82 -4.36
N VAL A 374 -15.24 -4.63 -4.83
CA VAL A 374 -15.91 -4.46 -6.13
C VAL A 374 -14.91 -4.32 -7.28
N THR A 375 -13.66 -3.98 -6.97
CA THR A 375 -12.57 -3.83 -7.93
C THR A 375 -11.52 -4.92 -7.77
N ASP A 376 -10.88 -5.28 -8.89
CA ASP A 376 -9.73 -6.18 -8.92
C ASP A 376 -8.54 -5.49 -9.60
N ALA A 377 -7.34 -5.65 -9.04
CA ALA A 377 -6.14 -5.02 -9.57
C ALA A 377 -5.59 -5.73 -10.83
N GLY A 378 -5.95 -7.01 -11.04
CA GLY A 378 -5.40 -7.86 -12.08
C GLY A 378 -6.28 -7.99 -13.32
N GLU A 379 -7.59 -8.01 -13.12
CA GLU A 379 -8.58 -8.34 -14.15
C GLU A 379 -9.71 -7.32 -14.18
N LEU A 380 -10.43 -7.26 -15.31
CA LEU A 380 -11.60 -6.41 -15.43
C LEU A 380 -12.77 -7.04 -14.68
N SER A 381 -13.35 -6.31 -13.72
CA SER A 381 -14.47 -6.80 -12.93
C SER A 381 -15.83 -6.37 -13.49
N ARG A 382 -16.84 -7.19 -13.24
CA ARG A 382 -18.26 -6.96 -13.46
C ARG A 382 -18.99 -7.29 -12.17
N VAL A 383 -19.69 -6.30 -11.65
CA VAL A 383 -20.53 -6.45 -10.46
C VAL A 383 -21.97 -6.31 -10.88
N PHE A 384 -22.83 -7.23 -10.48
CA PHE A 384 -24.27 -7.13 -10.67
C PHE A 384 -24.94 -6.72 -9.36
N VAL A 385 -25.80 -5.73 -9.40
CA VAL A 385 -26.57 -5.26 -8.25
C VAL A 385 -28.04 -5.22 -8.64
N ALA A 386 -28.83 -6.20 -8.19
CA ALA A 386 -30.28 -6.19 -8.31
C ALA A 386 -30.90 -5.67 -7.02
N ALA A 387 -31.11 -4.35 -6.95
CA ALA A 387 -31.57 -3.70 -5.74
C ALA A 387 -32.31 -2.40 -6.06
N ASP A 388 -33.14 -1.97 -5.11
CA ASP A 388 -33.80 -0.67 -5.14
C ASP A 388 -32.79 0.46 -5.01
N ASP A 389 -33.20 1.64 -5.46
CA ASP A 389 -32.40 2.87 -5.45
C ASP A 389 -31.69 3.15 -4.13
N PRO A 390 -32.33 3.00 -2.94
CA PRO A 390 -31.65 3.23 -1.68
C PRO A 390 -30.41 2.38 -1.45
N ILE A 391 -30.48 1.09 -1.80
CA ILE A 391 -29.37 0.15 -1.64
C ILE A 391 -28.32 0.41 -2.73
N ALA A 392 -28.75 0.54 -3.99
CA ALA A 392 -27.84 0.77 -5.11
C ALA A 392 -27.03 2.07 -4.94
N LYS A 393 -27.70 3.18 -4.57
CA LYS A 393 -27.04 4.48 -4.33
C LYS A 393 -26.04 4.41 -3.18
N ARG A 394 -26.35 3.68 -2.09
CA ARG A 394 -25.42 3.47 -0.97
C ARG A 394 -24.17 2.70 -1.40
N LEU A 395 -24.32 1.62 -2.17
CA LEU A 395 -23.16 0.88 -2.70
C LEU A 395 -22.29 1.78 -3.59
N VAL A 396 -22.90 2.61 -4.42
CA VAL A 396 -22.20 3.57 -5.29
C VAL A 396 -21.41 4.62 -4.48
N ILE A 397 -22.03 5.27 -3.48
CA ILE A 397 -21.31 6.25 -2.66
C ILE A 397 -20.22 5.60 -1.80
N ARG A 398 -20.44 4.39 -1.26
CA ARG A 398 -19.42 3.64 -0.50
C ARG A 398 -18.22 3.25 -1.36
N THR A 399 -18.46 2.94 -2.64
CA THR A 399 -17.39 2.68 -3.60
C THR A 399 -16.47 3.91 -3.75
N ALA A 400 -17.06 5.11 -3.87
CA ALA A 400 -16.28 6.35 -3.84
C ALA A 400 -15.64 6.63 -2.48
N GLY A 401 -16.34 6.31 -1.38
CA GLY A 401 -15.84 6.42 -0.01
C GLY A 401 -14.58 5.58 0.24
N ALA A 402 -14.53 4.36 -0.30
CA ALA A 402 -13.37 3.47 -0.28
C ALA A 402 -12.18 4.02 -1.10
N GLY A 403 -12.43 4.99 -1.99
CA GLY A 403 -11.40 5.70 -2.75
C GLY A 403 -11.44 5.47 -4.26
N GLU A 404 -12.49 4.84 -4.78
CA GLU A 404 -12.69 4.71 -6.23
C GLU A 404 -13.24 6.00 -6.87
N ARG A 405 -13.03 6.12 -8.18
CA ARG A 405 -13.58 7.20 -9.00
C ARG A 405 -14.73 6.66 -9.83
N VAL A 406 -15.94 7.03 -9.47
CA VAL A 406 -17.16 6.44 -10.02
C VAL A 406 -17.74 7.33 -11.12
N CYS A 407 -18.08 6.73 -12.26
CA CYS A 407 -18.87 7.39 -13.29
C CYS A 407 -20.20 6.63 -13.48
N VAL A 408 -21.31 7.27 -13.14
CA VAL A 408 -22.65 6.73 -13.37
C VAL A 408 -23.10 7.12 -14.76
N HIS A 409 -23.39 6.13 -15.59
CA HIS A 409 -23.94 6.26 -16.93
C HIS A 409 -25.43 5.95 -16.88
N THR A 410 -26.26 6.97 -17.07
CA THR A 410 -27.72 6.84 -16.97
C THR A 410 -28.40 7.82 -17.91
N ARG A 411 -29.59 7.46 -18.39
CA ARG A 411 -30.45 8.39 -19.14
C ARG A 411 -31.34 9.21 -18.21
N ASP A 412 -31.65 8.67 -17.04
CA ASP A 412 -32.39 9.36 -16.00
C ASP A 412 -31.44 10.09 -15.05
N MET A 413 -31.07 11.32 -15.44
CA MET A 413 -30.22 12.19 -14.62
C MET A 413 -30.85 12.52 -13.27
N SER A 414 -32.18 12.55 -13.17
CA SER A 414 -32.89 12.94 -11.96
C SER A 414 -32.77 11.86 -10.88
N ARG A 415 -32.86 10.58 -11.28
CA ARG A 415 -32.65 9.42 -10.41
C ARG A 415 -31.33 9.48 -9.67
N TRP A 416 -30.25 9.85 -10.36
CA TRP A 416 -28.89 9.84 -9.81
C TRP A 416 -28.36 11.22 -9.40
N ALA A 417 -29.19 12.27 -9.43
CA ALA A 417 -28.76 13.63 -9.10
C ALA A 417 -28.22 13.73 -7.67
N SER A 418 -28.83 13.01 -6.71
CA SER A 418 -28.49 13.07 -5.29
C SER A 418 -27.12 12.48 -4.94
N VAL A 419 -26.56 11.58 -5.76
CA VAL A 419 -25.24 10.96 -5.49
C VAL A 419 -24.07 11.77 -6.04
N ARG A 420 -24.34 12.88 -6.76
CA ARG A 420 -23.29 13.73 -7.31
C ARG A 420 -22.46 14.33 -6.18
N MET A 421 -21.19 13.98 -6.14
CA MET A 421 -20.22 14.47 -5.15
C MET A 421 -18.80 14.35 -5.73
N PRO A 422 -17.76 14.86 -5.05
CA PRO A 422 -16.39 14.65 -5.50
C PRO A 422 -16.10 13.16 -5.73
N GLU A 423 -15.43 12.86 -6.84
CA GLU A 423 -15.16 11.49 -7.32
C GLU A 423 -16.38 10.67 -7.78
N ILE A 424 -17.59 11.26 -7.84
CA ILE A 424 -18.77 10.69 -8.53
C ILE A 424 -19.25 11.63 -9.62
N SER A 425 -19.10 11.20 -10.88
CA SER A 425 -19.65 11.90 -12.05
C SER A 425 -20.90 11.18 -12.56
N VAL A 426 -21.93 11.93 -12.93
CA VAL A 426 -23.16 11.37 -13.53
C VAL A 426 -23.26 11.91 -14.96
N VAL A 427 -23.24 11.01 -15.94
CA VAL A 427 -23.20 11.33 -17.37
C VAL A 427 -24.27 10.52 -18.14
N SER A 428 -24.73 11.07 -19.25
CA SER A 428 -25.64 10.39 -20.18
C SER A 428 -24.95 9.79 -21.40
N SER A 429 -23.63 9.97 -21.53
CA SER A 429 -22.84 9.46 -22.65
C SER A 429 -22.09 8.17 -22.28
N SER A 430 -21.60 7.47 -23.30
CA SER A 430 -20.76 6.27 -23.11
C SER A 430 -19.34 6.61 -22.62
N ARG A 431 -18.87 7.84 -22.80
CA ARG A 431 -17.50 8.23 -22.43
C ARG A 431 -17.43 8.50 -20.93
N PRO A 432 -16.63 7.73 -20.16
CA PRO A 432 -16.47 7.99 -18.73
C PRO A 432 -15.73 9.30 -18.47
N ALA A 433 -15.90 9.83 -17.26
CA ALA A 433 -15.08 10.93 -16.78
C ALA A 433 -13.59 10.55 -16.77
N PRO A 434 -12.67 11.52 -16.85
CA PRO A 434 -11.24 11.22 -16.82
C PRO A 434 -10.83 10.47 -15.54
N ARG A 435 -10.03 9.42 -15.70
CA ARG A 435 -9.50 8.58 -14.61
C ARG A 435 -10.56 7.77 -13.84
N THR A 436 -11.75 7.56 -14.41
CA THR A 436 -12.76 6.66 -13.84
C THR A 436 -12.17 5.26 -13.64
N THR A 437 -12.33 4.72 -12.43
CA THR A 437 -11.96 3.33 -12.11
C THR A 437 -13.17 2.41 -12.10
N VAL A 438 -14.35 2.96 -11.80
CA VAL A 438 -15.61 2.21 -11.74
C VAL A 438 -16.68 2.92 -12.57
N SER A 439 -17.27 2.24 -13.56
CA SER A 439 -18.48 2.73 -14.23
C SER A 439 -19.71 2.02 -13.69
N VAL A 440 -20.77 2.77 -13.43
CA VAL A 440 -22.09 2.24 -13.07
C VAL A 440 -23.00 2.38 -14.27
N VAL A 441 -23.69 1.32 -14.66
CA VAL A 441 -24.62 1.29 -15.79
C VAL A 441 -25.95 0.70 -15.35
N GLU A 442 -27.02 1.08 -16.03
CA GLU A 442 -28.34 0.51 -15.79
C GLU A 442 -28.51 -0.79 -16.60
N TYR A 443 -29.08 -1.80 -15.96
CA TYR A 443 -29.43 -3.05 -16.61
C TYR A 443 -30.58 -2.81 -17.59
N VAL A 444 -30.39 -3.26 -18.83
CA VAL A 444 -31.46 -3.34 -19.81
C VAL A 444 -31.70 -4.82 -20.10
N ALA A 445 -32.91 -5.29 -19.80
CA ALA A 445 -33.31 -6.64 -20.14
C ALA A 445 -33.32 -6.82 -21.66
N ARG A 446 -32.60 -7.83 -22.16
CA ARG A 446 -32.68 -8.22 -23.56
C ARG A 446 -34.03 -8.92 -23.77
N ARG A 447 -35.03 -8.22 -24.31
CA ARG A 447 -36.29 -8.88 -24.72
C ARG A 447 -35.92 -9.99 -25.71
N GLY A 448 -36.29 -11.24 -25.40
CA GLY A 448 -36.18 -12.35 -26.34
C GLY A 448 -36.95 -12.01 -27.62
N ASN A 449 -36.49 -12.51 -28.77
CA ASN A 449 -37.13 -12.34 -30.07
C ASN A 449 -38.61 -12.80 -30.04
N SER A 450 -39.52 -11.93 -29.61
CA SER A 450 -40.91 -11.97 -30.02
C SER A 450 -40.97 -11.25 -31.36
N PHE A 451 -41.08 -12.02 -32.43
CA PHE A 451 -41.28 -11.52 -33.79
C PHE A 451 -42.37 -10.45 -33.81
N GLY A 452 -42.05 -9.27 -34.35
CA GLY A 452 -43.04 -8.31 -34.83
C GLY A 452 -43.41 -7.16 -33.88
N ALA A 453 -42.43 -6.34 -33.47
CA ALA A 453 -42.67 -4.91 -33.23
C ALA A 453 -41.33 -4.16 -33.30
N ALA A 454 -41.23 -3.19 -34.20
CA ALA A 454 -40.15 -2.21 -34.19
C ALA A 454 -40.39 -1.20 -33.05
N GLU A 455 -40.28 -1.66 -31.80
CA GLU A 455 -40.10 -0.75 -30.66
C GLU A 455 -38.61 -0.44 -30.54
N SER A 456 -38.27 0.83 -30.40
CA SER A 456 -36.89 1.28 -30.19
C SER A 456 -36.27 0.53 -29.01
N ILE A 457 -35.37 -0.41 -29.29
CA ILE A 457 -34.60 -1.11 -28.26
C ILE A 457 -33.76 -0.04 -27.55
N GLU A 458 -34.11 0.33 -26.32
CA GLU A 458 -33.24 1.18 -25.49
C GLU A 458 -31.92 0.42 -25.26
N ALA A 459 -30.89 0.73 -26.04
CA ALA A 459 -29.60 0.07 -25.87
C ALA A 459 -28.99 0.46 -24.52
N ALA A 460 -28.50 -0.51 -23.73
CA ALA A 460 -27.74 -0.22 -22.52
C ALA A 460 -26.51 0.65 -22.86
N ILE A 461 -26.24 1.67 -22.03
CA ILE A 461 -25.03 2.48 -22.22
C ILE A 461 -23.82 1.61 -21.89
N SER A 462 -22.94 1.44 -22.87
CA SER A 462 -21.70 0.67 -22.72
C SER A 462 -20.51 1.62 -22.57
N PRO A 463 -19.87 1.70 -21.38
CA PRO A 463 -18.77 2.61 -21.13
C PRO A 463 -17.59 2.36 -22.07
N THR A 464 -17.13 3.41 -22.76
CA THR A 464 -16.02 3.32 -23.73
C THR A 464 -15.06 4.51 -23.55
N PRO A 465 -13.77 4.27 -23.25
CA PRO A 465 -13.14 2.98 -22.98
C PRO A 465 -13.71 2.32 -21.71
N ARG A 466 -13.69 0.99 -21.66
CA ARG A 466 -14.16 0.24 -20.49
C ARG A 466 -13.20 0.47 -19.30
N PRO A 467 -13.70 0.90 -18.13
CA PRO A 467 -12.88 1.03 -16.93
C PRO A 467 -12.58 -0.34 -16.30
N ALA A 468 -11.77 -0.34 -15.23
CA ALA A 468 -11.40 -1.57 -14.52
C ALA A 468 -12.61 -2.35 -14.02
N THR A 469 -13.64 -1.66 -13.54
CA THR A 469 -14.86 -2.29 -13.02
C THR A 469 -16.11 -1.68 -13.63
N VAL A 470 -17.07 -2.54 -13.99
CA VAL A 470 -18.43 -2.12 -14.40
C VAL A 470 -19.45 -2.70 -13.43
N ILE A 471 -20.16 -1.82 -12.72
CA ILE A 471 -21.30 -2.18 -11.87
C ILE A 471 -22.57 -2.03 -12.69
N THR A 472 -23.34 -3.11 -12.83
CA THR A 472 -24.63 -3.12 -13.52
C THR A 472 -25.74 -3.13 -12.49
N VAL A 473 -26.56 -2.07 -12.46
CA VAL A 473 -27.65 -1.89 -11.51
C VAL A 473 -28.98 -2.26 -12.17
N ALA A 474 -29.68 -3.22 -11.60
CA ALA A 474 -31.01 -3.68 -12.01
C ALA A 474 -32.03 -3.44 -10.89
N PRO A 475 -33.33 -3.36 -11.20
CA PRO A 475 -34.38 -3.34 -10.18
C PRO A 475 -34.31 -4.56 -9.24
N ALA A 476 -34.76 -4.40 -8.00
CA ALA A 476 -34.88 -5.52 -7.06
C ALA A 476 -35.77 -6.63 -7.65
N GLY A 477 -35.45 -7.89 -7.33
CA GLY A 477 -36.13 -9.06 -7.90
C GLY A 477 -35.69 -9.44 -9.32
N THR A 478 -34.78 -8.69 -9.95
CA THR A 478 -34.21 -9.09 -11.25
C THR A 478 -33.29 -10.31 -11.07
N GLY A 479 -33.76 -11.48 -11.47
CA GLY A 479 -32.98 -12.71 -11.47
C GLY A 479 -32.09 -12.85 -12.72
N LEU A 480 -30.86 -13.33 -12.53
CA LEU A 480 -29.99 -13.77 -13.61
C LEU A 480 -30.12 -15.28 -13.83
N SER A 481 -30.17 -15.71 -15.09
CA SER A 481 -30.03 -17.13 -15.43
C SER A 481 -28.62 -17.64 -15.04
N GLU A 482 -28.47 -18.95 -14.81
CA GLU A 482 -27.17 -19.54 -14.43
C GLU A 482 -26.05 -19.17 -15.41
N GLY A 483 -26.31 -19.20 -16.72
CA GLY A 483 -25.32 -18.80 -17.73
C GLY A 483 -24.90 -17.33 -17.65
N GLN A 484 -25.80 -16.43 -17.22
CA GLN A 484 -25.48 -15.01 -17.03
C GLN A 484 -24.71 -14.75 -15.72
N ARG A 485 -24.97 -15.54 -14.67
CA ARG A 485 -24.28 -15.40 -13.37
C ARG A 485 -22.77 -15.61 -13.49
N HIS A 486 -22.32 -16.51 -14.36
CA HIS A 486 -20.89 -16.70 -14.68
C HIS A 486 -20.23 -15.46 -15.31
N GLY A 487 -21.03 -14.50 -15.78
CA GLY A 487 -20.57 -13.23 -16.30
C GLY A 487 -20.33 -12.15 -15.25
N PHE A 488 -20.47 -12.43 -13.96
CA PHE A 488 -20.26 -11.46 -12.90
C PHE A 488 -19.40 -12.06 -11.79
N GLU A 489 -18.38 -11.33 -11.38
CA GLU A 489 -17.46 -11.77 -10.34
C GLU A 489 -18.02 -11.49 -8.94
N VAL A 490 -18.91 -10.49 -8.82
CA VAL A 490 -19.69 -10.19 -7.61
C VAL A 490 -21.16 -9.97 -8.00
N ILE A 491 -22.08 -10.59 -7.27
CA ILE A 491 -23.53 -10.45 -7.44
C ILE A 491 -24.12 -10.03 -6.09
N ILE A 492 -24.94 -8.98 -6.09
CA ILE A 492 -25.66 -8.48 -4.92
C ILE A 492 -27.15 -8.44 -5.26
N GLU A 493 -27.94 -9.28 -4.63
CA GLU A 493 -29.39 -9.41 -4.86
C GLU A 493 -30.14 -8.99 -3.59
N GLN A 494 -30.96 -7.96 -3.67
CA GLN A 494 -31.85 -7.58 -2.57
C GLN A 494 -33.00 -8.58 -2.47
N ILE A 495 -33.15 -9.17 -1.29
CA ILE A 495 -34.20 -10.16 -0.98
C ILE A 495 -35.20 -9.67 0.08
N GLY A 496 -34.90 -8.56 0.75
CA GLY A 496 -35.77 -7.92 1.73
C GLY A 496 -35.55 -6.41 1.79
N PRO A 497 -36.20 -5.69 2.73
CA PRO A 497 -36.09 -4.22 2.82
C PRO A 497 -34.65 -3.72 3.03
N SER A 498 -33.88 -4.43 3.85
CA SER A 498 -32.47 -4.14 4.15
C SER A 498 -31.57 -5.38 3.97
N VAL A 499 -32.11 -6.49 3.48
CA VAL A 499 -31.36 -7.76 3.40
C VAL A 499 -30.95 -8.01 1.96
N VAL A 500 -29.65 -8.28 1.77
CA VAL A 500 -29.05 -8.61 0.48
C VAL A 500 -28.34 -9.96 0.56
N ASN A 501 -28.47 -10.74 -0.49
CA ASN A 501 -27.63 -11.90 -0.75
C ASN A 501 -26.43 -11.45 -1.59
N VAL A 502 -25.22 -11.67 -1.07
CA VAL A 502 -23.97 -11.35 -1.76
C VAL A 502 -23.33 -12.66 -2.20
N SER A 503 -23.01 -12.78 -3.48
CA SER A 503 -22.30 -13.92 -4.04
C SER A 503 -20.98 -13.46 -4.66
N ALA A 504 -19.86 -14.04 -4.24
CA ALA A 504 -18.56 -13.76 -4.84
C ALA A 504 -17.59 -14.93 -4.61
N ALA A 505 -16.73 -15.17 -5.60
CA ALA A 505 -15.64 -16.12 -5.51
C ALA A 505 -16.01 -17.54 -5.03
N GLY A 506 -17.25 -17.98 -5.34
CA GLY A 506 -17.79 -19.30 -5.01
C GLY A 506 -18.59 -19.37 -3.71
N GLU A 507 -18.67 -18.27 -2.96
CA GLU A 507 -19.36 -18.19 -1.67
C GLU A 507 -20.58 -17.26 -1.73
N ASN A 508 -21.51 -17.48 -0.79
CA ASN A 508 -22.73 -16.71 -0.64
C ASN A 508 -22.90 -16.26 0.81
N TRP A 509 -23.27 -15.00 1.01
CA TRP A 509 -23.51 -14.41 2.32
C TRP A 509 -24.87 -13.72 2.35
N LEU A 510 -25.63 -14.01 3.41
CA LEU A 510 -26.83 -13.26 3.73
C LEU A 510 -26.46 -12.09 4.63
N VAL A 511 -26.71 -10.86 4.18
CA VAL A 511 -26.23 -9.65 4.84
C VAL A 511 -27.38 -8.70 5.10
N GLU A 512 -27.50 -8.26 6.36
CA GLU A 512 -28.33 -7.11 6.72
C GLU A 512 -27.52 -5.84 6.48
N MET A 513 -27.91 -5.06 5.48
CA MET A 513 -27.22 -3.84 5.08
C MET A 513 -27.22 -2.81 6.21
N ASP A 514 -26.04 -2.31 6.59
CA ASP A 514 -25.94 -1.21 7.55
C ASP A 514 -26.51 0.07 6.91
N MET A 515 -27.51 0.71 7.52
CA MET A 515 -28.14 1.92 6.98
C MET A 515 -27.64 3.16 7.73
N PHE A 516 -26.48 3.69 7.33
CA PHE A 516 -25.90 4.86 8.01
C PHE A 516 -26.72 6.13 7.75
N ARG A 517 -26.94 6.91 8.82
CA ARG A 517 -27.67 8.18 8.76
C ARG A 517 -26.97 9.20 7.85
N ALA A 518 -25.64 9.21 7.86
CA ALA A 518 -24.83 10.09 7.03
C ALA A 518 -25.05 9.90 5.52
N GLU A 519 -25.53 8.72 5.11
CA GLU A 519 -25.78 8.40 3.71
C GLU A 519 -27.16 8.86 3.22
N ASN A 520 -28.09 9.17 4.13
CA ASN A 520 -29.49 9.50 3.78
C ASN A 520 -29.57 10.70 2.81
N ARG A 521 -28.66 11.68 2.95
CA ARG A 521 -28.61 12.86 2.06
C ARG A 521 -28.35 12.53 0.59
N TYR A 522 -27.79 11.36 0.30
CA TYR A 522 -27.49 10.89 -1.06
C TYR A 522 -28.57 9.98 -1.63
N VAL A 523 -29.46 9.49 -0.77
CA VAL A 523 -30.47 8.48 -1.08
C VAL A 523 -31.86 9.10 -1.20
N SER A 524 -32.18 10.05 -0.32
CA SER A 524 -33.48 10.69 -0.23
C SER A 524 -33.45 12.10 -0.85
N LEU A 525 -34.38 12.39 -1.75
CA LEU A 525 -34.61 13.75 -2.29
C LEU A 525 -35.59 14.55 -1.41
N GLU A 526 -36.29 13.92 -0.47
CA GLU A 526 -37.18 14.62 0.46
C GLU A 526 -36.37 15.26 1.60
N PRO A 527 -36.55 16.56 1.86
CA PRO A 527 -35.93 17.20 3.01
C PRO A 527 -36.41 16.50 4.28
N VAL A 528 -35.48 16.22 5.20
CA VAL A 528 -35.82 15.74 6.54
C VAL A 528 -36.59 16.86 7.24
N SER A 529 -37.92 16.82 7.13
CA SER A 529 -38.82 17.66 7.90
C SER A 529 -38.64 17.28 9.36
N MET A 530 -37.83 18.05 10.09
CA MET A 530 -37.83 17.97 11.54
C MET A 530 -39.19 18.48 12.02
N SER A 531 -40.08 17.56 12.40
CA SER A 531 -41.25 17.89 13.20
C SER A 531 -40.74 18.34 14.57
N VAL A 532 -40.53 19.64 14.73
CA VAL A 532 -40.45 20.24 16.06
C VAL A 532 -41.87 20.21 16.60
N GLY A 533 -42.16 19.24 17.46
CA GLY A 533 -43.40 19.20 18.22
C GLY A 533 -43.50 20.45 19.09
N THR A 534 -44.58 21.20 18.89
CA THR A 534 -45.05 22.24 19.81
C THR A 534 -45.68 21.64 21.04
#